data_AF-A0A7C1H974-F1
#
_entry.id   AF-A0A7C1H974-F1
#
_cell.length_a   1.000
_cell.length_b   1.000
_cell.length_c   1.000
_cell.angle_alpha   90.00
_cell.angle_beta   90.00
_cell.angle_gamma   90.00
#
_symmetry.space_group_name_H-M   'P 1'
#
loop_
_entity.id
_entity.type
_entity.pdbx_description
1 polymer ?
#
loop_
_entity_poly.entity_id
_entity_poly.type
_entity_poly.pdbx_seq_one_letter_code
_entity_poly.pdbx_strand_id
1 'polypeptide(L)'
;MKPNVACNRNLKNVLLVGALIIIFISSVSFSYRHYTINETNEKLREIESKLSDVRAVMDLGSLRLHNIQKILTIINQYNQGLAEKVKLEIANEIHEMCLKYSNLNVDLVCATITHESALSWNAEVVSPAGALGLMQIMPETGRELAAEEGIRWTTPEKVLFDPIINIRLGCRYLSYLIQQYEIDGGLAAYNGGERRAKLWLEKRNDKSDLTLLWEETQVYVPTILKLYAQYQSQKRIL
;
A
#
# COMPACT_ATOMS: atom_id res chain seq x y z
N MET A 1 -48.47 -86.01 -4.16
CA MET A 1 -48.84 -84.57 -4.15
C MET A 1 -47.58 -83.74 -4.37
N LYS A 2 -47.42 -83.07 -5.53
CA LYS A 2 -46.32 -82.11 -5.78
C LYS A 2 -46.82 -80.71 -5.40
N PRO A 3 -46.37 -80.09 -4.29
CA PRO A 3 -46.79 -78.74 -3.97
C PRO A 3 -45.99 -77.71 -4.79
N ASN A 4 -46.72 -76.88 -5.52
CA ASN A 4 -46.58 -75.43 -5.50
C ASN A 4 -45.25 -74.75 -5.94
N VAL A 5 -44.53 -75.31 -6.91
CA VAL A 5 -43.32 -74.68 -7.48
C VAL A 5 -43.67 -73.43 -8.32
N ALA A 6 -44.85 -73.39 -8.96
CA ALA A 6 -45.28 -72.28 -9.83
C ALA A 6 -45.68 -71.00 -9.05
N CYS A 7 -46.36 -71.13 -7.91
CA CYS A 7 -46.78 -69.98 -7.09
C CYS A 7 -45.59 -69.25 -6.45
N ASN A 8 -44.57 -70.00 -6.01
CA ASN A 8 -43.33 -69.44 -5.46
C ASN A 8 -42.50 -68.68 -6.53
N ARG A 9 -42.58 -69.09 -7.80
CA ARG A 9 -41.89 -68.43 -8.92
C ARG A 9 -42.54 -67.09 -9.30
N ASN A 10 -43.86 -67.01 -9.30
CA ASN A 10 -44.59 -65.77 -9.56
C ASN A 10 -44.39 -64.74 -8.43
N LEU A 11 -44.41 -65.17 -7.16
CA LEU A 11 -44.16 -64.27 -6.03
C LEU A 11 -42.74 -63.68 -6.05
N LYS A 12 -41.73 -64.49 -6.38
CA LYS A 12 -40.34 -64.03 -6.55
C LYS A 12 -40.19 -63.02 -7.69
N ASN A 13 -40.88 -63.23 -8.81
CA ASN A 13 -40.84 -62.29 -9.94
C ASN A 13 -41.50 -60.95 -9.60
N VAL A 14 -42.62 -60.95 -8.89
CA VAL A 14 -43.30 -59.72 -8.44
C VAL A 14 -42.41 -58.93 -7.46
N LEU A 15 -41.77 -59.60 -6.51
CA LEU A 15 -40.82 -58.97 -5.58
C LEU A 15 -39.59 -58.40 -6.30
N LEU A 16 -39.06 -59.12 -7.30
CA LEU A 16 -37.93 -58.66 -8.11
C LEU A 16 -38.28 -57.38 -8.91
N VAL A 17 -39.44 -57.37 -9.56
CA VAL A 17 -39.92 -56.20 -10.32
C VAL A 17 -40.17 -55.00 -9.40
N GLY A 18 -40.79 -55.23 -8.23
CA GLY A 18 -40.97 -54.19 -7.22
C GLY A 18 -39.65 -53.59 -6.74
N ALA A 19 -38.64 -54.43 -6.47
CA ALA A 19 -37.31 -53.98 -6.10
C ALA A 19 -36.63 -53.15 -7.21
N LEU A 20 -36.76 -53.56 -8.47
CA LEU A 20 -36.21 -52.82 -9.62
C LEU A 20 -36.86 -51.44 -9.79
N ILE A 21 -38.17 -51.33 -9.58
CA ILE A 21 -38.89 -50.05 -9.62
C ILE A 21 -38.40 -49.11 -8.51
N ILE A 22 -38.23 -49.61 -7.29
CA ILE A 22 -37.72 -48.82 -6.16
C ILE A 22 -36.31 -48.30 -6.44
N ILE A 23 -35.43 -49.16 -6.98
CA ILE A 23 -34.06 -48.77 -7.37
C ILE A 23 -34.10 -47.68 -8.45
N PHE A 24 -34.96 -47.83 -9.46
CA PHE A 24 -35.09 -46.83 -10.53
C PHE A 24 -35.58 -45.48 -9.99
N ILE A 25 -36.65 -45.47 -9.19
CA ILE A 25 -37.18 -44.23 -8.57
C ILE A 25 -36.12 -43.57 -7.68
N SER A 26 -35.38 -44.37 -6.91
CA SER A 26 -34.29 -43.89 -6.06
C SER A 26 -33.14 -43.30 -6.87
N SER A 27 -32.77 -43.93 -7.99
CA SER A 27 -31.73 -43.46 -8.91
C SER A 27 -32.12 -42.15 -9.59
N VAL A 28 -33.38 -42.02 -10.05
CA VAL A 28 -33.90 -40.78 -10.63
C VAL A 28 -33.95 -39.66 -9.59
N SER A 29 -34.45 -39.95 -8.38
CA SER A 29 -34.48 -38.99 -7.27
C SER A 29 -33.08 -38.55 -6.85
N PHE A 30 -32.13 -39.49 -6.82
CA PHE A 30 -30.72 -39.20 -6.55
C PHE A 30 -30.10 -38.34 -7.65
N SER A 31 -30.37 -38.65 -8.93
CA SER A 31 -29.87 -37.88 -10.07
C SER A 31 -30.42 -36.45 -10.07
N TYR A 32 -31.71 -36.29 -9.79
CA TYR A 32 -32.34 -34.96 -9.66
C TYR A 32 -31.73 -34.17 -8.49
N ARG A 33 -31.56 -34.81 -7.32
CA ARG A 33 -30.91 -34.19 -6.16
C ARG A 33 -29.45 -33.81 -6.46
N HIS A 34 -28.71 -34.68 -7.14
CA HIS A 34 -27.33 -34.41 -7.52
C HIS A 34 -27.23 -33.25 -8.52
N TYR A 35 -28.17 -33.16 -9.47
CA TYR A 35 -28.26 -32.04 -10.39
C TYR A 35 -28.54 -30.72 -9.64
N THR A 36 -29.56 -30.67 -8.79
CA THR A 36 -29.87 -29.46 -8.00
C THR A 36 -28.72 -29.06 -7.09
N ILE A 37 -28.04 -30.03 -6.45
CA ILE A 37 -26.86 -29.78 -5.61
C ILE A 37 -25.71 -29.20 -6.44
N ASN A 38 -25.45 -29.72 -7.64
CA ASN A 38 -24.42 -29.17 -8.51
C ASN A 38 -24.72 -27.73 -8.92
N GLU A 39 -25.95 -27.46 -9.34
CA GLU A 39 -26.37 -26.10 -9.74
C GLU A 39 -26.29 -25.11 -8.57
N THR A 40 -26.71 -25.53 -7.37
CA THR A 40 -26.57 -24.69 -6.16
C THR A 40 -25.11 -24.48 -5.78
N ASN A 41 -24.25 -25.49 -5.89
CA ASN A 41 -22.82 -25.36 -5.63
C ASN A 41 -22.13 -24.42 -6.64
N GLU A 42 -22.53 -24.44 -7.91
CA GLU A 42 -22.02 -23.49 -8.91
C GLU A 42 -22.40 -22.05 -8.58
N LYS A 43 -23.68 -21.81 -8.24
CA LYS A 43 -24.15 -20.49 -7.80
C LYS A 43 -23.47 -20.04 -6.51
N LEU A 44 -23.21 -20.96 -5.57
CA LEU A 44 -22.52 -20.65 -4.32
C LEU A 44 -21.07 -20.21 -4.57
N ARG A 45 -20.35 -20.91 -5.45
CA ARG A 45 -18.99 -20.53 -5.87
C ARG A 45 -18.97 -19.16 -6.56
N GLU A 46 -19.96 -18.87 -7.38
CA GLU A 46 -20.09 -17.56 -8.03
C GLU A 46 -20.30 -16.44 -6.98
N ILE A 47 -21.15 -16.68 -5.98
CA ILE A 47 -21.38 -15.74 -4.87
C ILE A 47 -20.11 -15.56 -4.03
N GLU A 48 -19.41 -16.63 -3.69
CA GLU A 48 -18.15 -16.57 -2.93
C GLU A 48 -17.08 -15.76 -3.67
N SER A 49 -16.95 -15.95 -4.99
CA SER A 49 -16.05 -15.16 -5.83
C SER A 49 -16.41 -13.67 -5.78
N LYS A 50 -17.68 -13.32 -6.02
CA LYS A 50 -18.13 -11.91 -5.97
C LYS A 50 -17.95 -11.30 -4.59
N LEU A 51 -18.17 -12.07 -3.52
CA LEU A 51 -17.98 -11.61 -2.15
C LEU A 51 -16.50 -11.35 -1.84
N SER A 52 -15.60 -12.17 -2.37
CA SER A 52 -14.15 -11.97 -2.25
C SER A 52 -13.72 -10.65 -2.90
N ASP A 53 -14.23 -10.36 -4.09
CA ASP A 53 -13.93 -9.10 -4.81
C ASP A 53 -14.43 -7.89 -4.01
N VAL A 54 -15.64 -7.96 -3.47
CA VAL A 54 -16.22 -6.88 -2.63
C VAL A 54 -15.40 -6.67 -1.35
N ARG A 55 -14.95 -7.74 -0.70
CA ARG A 55 -14.09 -7.65 0.49
C ARG A 55 -12.75 -7.00 0.17
N ALA A 56 -12.10 -7.41 -0.92
CA ALA A 56 -10.84 -6.81 -1.34
C ALA A 56 -10.97 -5.30 -1.60
N VAL A 57 -12.04 -4.87 -2.28
CA VAL A 57 -12.33 -3.45 -2.51
C VAL A 57 -12.59 -2.70 -1.20
N MET A 58 -13.34 -3.30 -0.27
CA MET A 58 -13.63 -2.71 1.03
C MET A 58 -12.37 -2.57 1.90
N ASP A 59 -11.51 -3.58 1.89
CA ASP A 59 -10.23 -3.57 2.63
C ASP A 59 -9.32 -2.47 2.07
N LEU A 60 -9.23 -2.32 0.74
CA LEU A 60 -8.51 -1.22 0.10
C LEU A 60 -9.08 0.15 0.48
N GLY A 61 -10.41 0.29 0.46
CA GLY A 61 -11.09 1.53 0.88
C GLY A 61 -10.79 1.88 2.34
N SER A 62 -10.79 0.88 3.22
CA SER A 62 -10.49 1.06 4.65
C SER A 62 -9.03 1.47 4.87
N LEU A 63 -8.09 0.89 4.12
CA LEU A 63 -6.67 1.22 4.20
C LEU A 63 -6.40 2.63 3.69
N ARG A 64 -7.00 3.01 2.56
CA ARG A 64 -6.92 4.38 2.04
C ARG A 64 -7.45 5.37 3.07
N LEU A 65 -8.64 5.14 3.63
CA LEU A 65 -9.22 6.02 4.64
C LEU A 65 -8.30 6.13 5.87
N HIS A 66 -7.76 5.01 6.34
CA HIS A 66 -6.81 4.98 7.45
C HIS A 66 -5.56 5.81 7.18
N ASN A 67 -4.93 5.63 6.01
CA ASN A 67 -3.73 6.35 5.60
C ASN A 67 -4.01 7.86 5.49
N ILE A 68 -5.11 8.25 4.85
CA ILE A 68 -5.51 9.65 4.73
C ILE A 68 -5.73 10.27 6.12
N GLN A 69 -6.49 9.61 6.99
CA GLN A 69 -6.72 10.10 8.35
C GLN A 69 -5.41 10.26 9.12
N LYS A 70 -4.50 9.28 9.02
CA LYS A 70 -3.19 9.34 9.67
C LYS A 70 -2.37 10.54 9.19
N ILE A 71 -2.31 10.77 7.88
CA ILE A 71 -1.60 11.92 7.31
C ILE A 71 -2.23 13.23 7.79
N LEU A 72 -3.55 13.35 7.76
CA LEU A 72 -4.24 14.54 8.25
C LEU A 72 -3.95 14.79 9.74
N THR A 73 -3.91 13.75 10.57
CA THR A 73 -3.52 13.87 11.99
C THR A 73 -2.10 14.41 12.12
N ILE A 74 -1.14 13.88 11.34
CA ILE A 74 0.24 14.37 11.35
C ILE A 74 0.30 15.83 10.91
N ILE A 75 -0.32 16.20 9.79
CA ILE A 75 -0.34 17.59 9.31
C ILE A 75 -0.94 18.52 10.36
N ASN A 76 -2.07 18.15 10.96
CA ASN A 76 -2.73 18.94 12.00
C ASN A 76 -1.88 19.11 13.26
N GLN A 77 -0.97 18.19 13.56
CA GLN A 77 -0.03 18.33 14.68
C GLN A 77 0.92 19.52 14.48
N TYR A 78 1.33 19.80 13.23
CA TYR A 78 2.35 20.80 12.91
C TYR A 78 1.78 22.08 12.30
N ASN A 79 0.67 21.99 11.55
CA ASN A 79 0.07 23.10 10.83
C ASN A 79 -1.46 23.05 10.85
N GLN A 80 -2.03 23.43 12.00
CA GLN A 80 -3.48 23.52 12.18
C GLN A 80 -4.12 24.53 11.22
N GLY A 81 -3.40 25.62 10.90
CA GLY A 81 -3.88 26.72 10.06
C GLY A 81 -3.90 26.43 8.55
N LEU A 82 -3.28 25.34 8.09
CA LEU A 82 -3.33 24.94 6.69
C LEU A 82 -4.78 24.64 6.28
N ALA A 83 -5.20 25.13 5.11
CA ALA A 83 -6.56 24.93 4.64
C ALA A 83 -6.89 23.44 4.48
N GLU A 84 -8.07 23.01 4.92
CA GLU A 84 -8.46 21.59 4.93
C GLU A 84 -8.39 20.95 3.54
N LYS A 85 -8.76 21.71 2.49
CA LYS A 85 -8.63 21.27 1.10
C LYS A 85 -7.18 20.92 0.75
N VAL A 86 -6.23 21.77 1.16
CA VAL A 86 -4.79 21.57 0.87
C VAL A 86 -4.25 20.38 1.67
N LYS A 87 -4.66 20.22 2.94
CA LYS A 87 -4.30 19.04 3.74
C LYS A 87 -4.76 17.74 3.05
N LEU A 88 -5.98 17.74 2.53
CA LEU A 88 -6.53 16.60 1.80
C LEU A 88 -5.79 16.33 0.48
N GLU A 89 -5.46 17.36 -0.29
CA GLU A 89 -4.69 17.22 -1.52
C GLU A 89 -3.30 16.61 -1.25
N ILE A 90 -2.59 17.12 -0.23
CA ILE A 90 -1.31 16.58 0.24
C ILE A 90 -1.48 15.12 0.69
N ALA A 91 -2.50 14.82 1.50
CA ALA A 91 -2.72 13.47 2.01
C ALA A 91 -3.00 12.47 0.88
N ASN A 92 -3.79 12.87 -0.12
CA ASN A 92 -4.03 12.05 -1.30
C ASN A 92 -2.73 11.83 -2.08
N GLU A 93 -1.95 12.87 -2.35
CA GLU A 93 -0.70 12.72 -3.11
C GLU A 93 0.30 11.79 -2.40
N ILE A 94 0.48 11.94 -1.08
CA ILE A 94 1.34 11.03 -0.28
C ILE A 94 0.83 9.59 -0.40
N HIS A 95 -0.48 9.38 -0.29
CA HIS A 95 -1.07 8.05 -0.42
C HIS A 95 -0.80 7.44 -1.81
N GLU A 96 -1.05 8.20 -2.88
CA GLU A 96 -0.80 7.76 -4.26
C GLU A 96 0.69 7.45 -4.49
N MET A 97 1.61 8.26 -3.95
CA MET A 97 3.04 7.99 -4.05
C MET A 97 3.45 6.71 -3.30
N CYS A 98 2.84 6.42 -2.15
CA CYS A 98 3.07 5.17 -1.44
C CYS A 98 2.48 3.95 -2.16
N LEU A 99 1.42 4.12 -2.97
CA LEU A 99 0.91 3.06 -3.84
C LEU A 99 1.81 2.85 -5.06
N LYS A 100 2.34 3.94 -5.63
CA LYS A 100 3.24 3.91 -6.79
C LYS A 100 4.60 3.28 -6.45
N TYR A 101 5.14 3.57 -5.27
CA TYR A 101 6.47 3.12 -4.83
C TYR A 101 6.36 2.17 -3.63
N SER A 102 6.46 0.86 -3.88
CA SER A 102 6.28 -0.19 -2.85
C SER A 102 7.34 -0.19 -1.74
N ASN A 103 8.46 0.52 -1.94
CA ASN A 103 9.50 0.72 -0.93
C ASN A 103 9.27 1.97 -0.06
N LEU A 104 8.20 2.72 -0.30
CA LEU A 104 7.77 3.85 0.53
C LEU A 104 6.52 3.48 1.33
N ASN A 105 6.34 4.15 2.46
CA ASN A 105 5.08 4.12 3.20
C ASN A 105 4.79 5.49 3.80
N VAL A 106 3.55 5.67 4.22
CA VAL A 106 3.02 6.95 4.74
C VAL A 106 3.89 7.51 5.87
N ASP A 107 4.35 6.65 6.78
CA ASP A 107 5.08 7.09 7.97
C ASP A 107 6.47 7.63 7.60
N LEU A 108 7.14 6.98 6.65
CA LEU A 108 8.46 7.44 6.18
C LEU A 108 8.35 8.75 5.40
N VAL A 109 7.39 8.84 4.46
CA VAL A 109 7.20 10.06 3.66
C VAL A 109 6.81 11.24 4.55
N CYS A 110 5.89 11.04 5.50
CA CYS A 110 5.53 12.07 6.48
C CYS A 110 6.72 12.45 7.37
N ALA A 111 7.55 11.50 7.80
CA ALA A 111 8.74 11.79 8.61
C ALA A 111 9.74 12.67 7.86
N THR A 112 9.98 12.35 6.57
CA THR A 112 10.83 13.17 5.70
C THR A 112 10.25 14.56 5.52
N ILE A 113 8.97 14.71 5.14
CA ILE A 113 8.34 16.04 4.96
C ILE A 113 8.38 16.86 6.26
N THR A 114 8.05 16.24 7.40
CA THR A 114 8.09 16.92 8.70
C THR A 114 9.48 17.49 8.98
N HIS A 115 10.54 16.73 8.72
CA HIS A 115 11.90 17.21 8.93
C HIS A 115 12.31 18.29 7.92
N GLU A 116 12.12 18.02 6.62
CA GLU A 116 12.52 18.91 5.52
C GLU A 116 11.80 20.26 5.56
N SER A 117 10.51 20.28 5.92
CA SER A 117 9.75 21.53 6.08
C SER A 117 9.98 22.22 7.43
N ALA A 118 11.00 21.82 8.20
CA ALA A 118 11.33 22.36 9.53
C ALA A 118 10.13 22.35 10.50
N LEU A 119 9.40 21.22 10.56
CA LEU A 119 8.20 21.02 11.40
C LEU A 119 7.04 21.97 11.09
N SER A 120 7.03 22.62 9.91
CA SER A 120 6.00 23.61 9.57
C SER A 120 4.95 23.10 8.59
N TRP A 121 5.25 22.07 7.79
CA TRP A 121 4.40 21.64 6.67
C TRP A 121 3.99 22.79 5.74
N ASN A 122 4.82 23.84 5.67
CA ASN A 122 4.62 24.96 4.75
C ASN A 122 5.26 24.62 3.39
N ALA A 123 4.48 24.71 2.32
CA ALA A 123 4.93 24.40 0.96
C ALA A 123 5.87 25.45 0.35
N GLU A 124 6.00 26.63 0.98
CA GLU A 124 6.84 27.73 0.50
C GLU A 124 8.16 27.87 1.28
N VAL A 125 8.58 26.83 2.02
CA VAL A 125 9.85 26.84 2.76
C VAL A 125 11.03 26.81 1.80
N VAL A 126 12.04 27.63 2.08
CA VAL A 126 13.29 27.71 1.33
C VAL A 126 14.48 27.51 2.26
N SER A 127 15.37 26.56 1.96
CA SER A 127 16.61 26.41 2.73
C SER A 127 17.62 27.51 2.39
N PRO A 128 18.63 27.76 3.25
CA PRO A 128 19.74 28.65 2.93
C PRO A 128 20.51 28.25 1.65
N ALA A 129 20.50 26.96 1.30
CA ALA A 129 21.12 26.44 0.08
C ALA A 129 20.24 26.58 -1.17
N GLY A 130 18.97 27.01 -1.02
CA GLY A 130 18.02 27.19 -2.12
C GLY A 130 17.16 25.97 -2.43
N ALA A 131 17.07 25.00 -1.53
CA ALA A 131 16.12 23.90 -1.63
C ALA A 131 14.68 24.39 -1.36
N LEU A 132 13.69 23.84 -2.04
CA LEU A 132 12.33 24.40 -2.08
C LEU A 132 11.27 23.37 -1.66
N GLY A 133 10.29 23.83 -0.90
CA GLY A 133 9.03 23.15 -0.61
C GLY A 133 9.08 22.02 0.42
N LEU A 134 8.01 21.23 0.47
CA LEU A 134 7.77 20.26 1.55
C LEU A 134 8.87 19.20 1.73
N MET A 135 9.48 18.76 0.63
CA MET A 135 10.56 17.77 0.60
C MET A 135 11.92 18.38 0.23
N GLN A 136 12.03 19.71 0.27
CA GLN A 136 13.27 20.48 0.05
C GLN A 136 14.06 20.00 -1.18
N ILE A 137 13.45 20.14 -2.36
CA ILE A 137 14.08 19.75 -3.62
C ILE A 137 14.95 20.89 -4.15
N MET A 138 16.18 20.58 -4.53
CA MET A 138 17.06 21.53 -5.20
C MET A 138 16.54 21.83 -6.63
N PRO A 139 16.60 23.08 -7.12
CA PRO A 139 16.08 23.44 -8.45
C PRO A 139 16.64 22.61 -9.60
N GLU A 140 17.92 22.23 -9.55
CA GLU A 140 18.57 21.39 -10.56
C GLU A 140 17.98 19.98 -10.57
N THR A 141 17.98 19.32 -9.41
CA THR A 141 17.35 18.00 -9.21
C THR A 141 15.87 18.01 -9.58
N GLY A 142 15.12 19.04 -9.18
CA GLY A 142 13.71 19.18 -9.50
C GLY A 142 13.45 19.25 -11.01
N ARG A 143 14.32 19.90 -11.78
CA ARG A 143 14.20 20.01 -13.24
C ARG A 143 14.36 18.64 -13.90
N GLU A 144 15.35 17.87 -13.48
CA GLU A 144 15.61 16.52 -13.99
C GLU A 144 14.42 15.60 -13.69
N LEU A 145 13.98 15.55 -12.42
CA LEU A 145 12.85 14.73 -12.00
C LEU A 145 11.53 15.14 -12.68
N ALA A 146 11.31 16.44 -12.88
CA ALA A 146 10.13 16.94 -13.58
C ALA A 146 10.08 16.47 -15.04
N ALA A 147 11.22 16.45 -15.74
CA ALA A 147 11.29 15.93 -17.09
C ALA A 147 10.93 14.44 -17.14
N GLU A 148 11.39 13.65 -16.17
CA GLU A 148 11.10 12.22 -16.08
C GLU A 148 9.63 11.91 -15.72
N GLU A 149 8.97 12.79 -14.96
CA GLU A 149 7.54 12.69 -14.61
C GLU A 149 6.62 13.36 -15.66
N GLY A 150 7.17 13.90 -16.76
CA GLY A 150 6.40 14.60 -17.79
C GLY A 150 5.78 15.92 -17.31
N ILE A 151 6.32 16.51 -16.25
CA ILE A 151 5.86 17.77 -15.66
C ILE A 151 6.56 18.93 -16.38
N ARG A 152 5.78 19.90 -16.85
CA ARG A 152 6.32 21.10 -17.50
C ARG A 152 7.09 21.94 -16.50
N TRP A 153 8.41 22.04 -16.68
CA TRP A 153 9.24 22.95 -15.91
C TRP A 153 9.03 24.41 -16.34
N THR A 154 8.83 25.32 -15.37
CA THR A 154 8.76 26.77 -15.59
C THR A 154 9.84 27.49 -14.77
N THR A 155 9.49 28.12 -13.65
CA THR A 155 10.45 28.57 -12.64
C THR A 155 10.49 27.58 -11.48
N PRO A 156 11.61 27.48 -10.74
CA PRO A 156 11.70 26.61 -9.58
C PRO A 156 10.56 26.83 -8.58
N GLU A 157 10.23 28.07 -8.26
CA GLU A 157 9.20 28.44 -7.27
C GLU A 157 7.81 28.01 -7.74
N LYS A 158 7.46 28.27 -9.01
CA LYS A 158 6.16 27.89 -9.58
C LYS A 158 5.92 26.38 -9.58
N VAL A 159 6.98 25.59 -9.64
CA VAL A 159 6.90 24.13 -9.72
C VAL A 159 7.07 23.50 -8.34
N LEU A 160 8.06 23.94 -7.56
CA LEU A 160 8.47 23.30 -6.32
C LEU A 160 7.76 23.85 -5.08
N PHE A 161 7.06 25.00 -5.15
CA PHE A 161 6.12 25.41 -4.10
C PHE A 161 4.71 24.82 -4.26
N ASP A 162 4.41 24.21 -5.42
CA ASP A 162 3.23 23.36 -5.52
C ASP A 162 3.47 22.11 -4.66
N PRO A 163 2.72 21.91 -3.56
CA PRO A 163 2.99 20.81 -2.63
C PRO A 163 2.80 19.44 -3.29
N ILE A 164 1.92 19.33 -4.28
CA ILE A 164 1.60 18.07 -4.96
C ILE A 164 2.75 17.69 -5.88
N ILE A 165 3.25 18.63 -6.66
CA ILE A 165 4.43 18.41 -7.51
C ILE A 165 5.65 18.13 -6.63
N ASN A 166 5.86 18.91 -5.57
CA ASN A 166 7.02 18.74 -4.69
C ASN A 166 7.07 17.35 -4.04
N ILE A 167 5.93 16.87 -3.51
CA ILE A 167 5.81 15.51 -2.94
C ILE A 167 6.05 14.45 -4.01
N ARG A 168 5.49 14.60 -5.21
CA ARG A 168 5.68 13.66 -6.30
C ARG A 168 7.15 13.50 -6.67
N LEU A 169 7.85 14.62 -6.87
CA LEU A 169 9.27 14.63 -7.23
C LEU A 169 10.14 14.10 -6.07
N GLY A 170 9.86 14.53 -4.84
CA GLY A 170 10.61 14.07 -3.67
C GLY A 170 10.41 12.59 -3.37
N CYS A 171 9.20 12.06 -3.53
CA CYS A 171 8.95 10.62 -3.37
C CYS A 171 9.62 9.79 -4.48
N ARG A 172 9.62 10.28 -5.73
CA ARG A 172 10.38 9.64 -6.82
C ARG A 172 11.85 9.53 -6.46
N TYR A 173 12.46 10.63 -6.03
CA TYR A 173 13.87 10.67 -5.71
C TYR A 173 14.21 9.83 -4.47
N LEU A 174 13.42 9.95 -3.40
CA LEU A 174 13.59 9.15 -2.20
C LEU A 174 13.44 7.65 -2.47
N SER A 175 12.45 7.25 -3.28
CA SER A 175 12.26 5.86 -3.68
C SER A 175 13.47 5.32 -4.44
N TYR A 176 13.99 6.09 -5.41
CA TYR A 176 15.20 5.74 -6.16
C TYR A 176 16.38 5.49 -5.21
N LEU A 177 16.64 6.43 -4.28
CA LEU A 177 17.76 6.31 -3.34
C LEU A 177 17.60 5.14 -2.38
N ILE A 178 16.41 4.90 -1.83
CA ILE A 178 16.14 3.77 -0.94
C ILE A 178 16.31 2.44 -1.67
N GLN A 179 15.94 2.37 -2.96
CA GLN A 179 16.14 1.18 -3.76
C GLN A 179 17.64 0.85 -3.93
N GLN A 180 18.50 1.85 -4.02
CA GLN A 180 19.95 1.65 -4.15
C GLN A 180 20.64 1.39 -2.80
N TYR A 181 20.14 1.99 -1.72
CA TYR A 181 20.93 2.20 -0.50
C TYR A 181 20.25 1.78 0.81
N GLU A 182 19.13 1.05 0.74
CA GLU A 182 18.25 0.82 1.89
C GLU A 182 17.72 2.15 2.48
N ILE A 183 16.91 2.08 3.54
CA ILE A 183 16.29 3.28 4.12
C ILE A 183 17.33 4.24 4.68
N ASP A 184 18.29 3.74 5.47
CA ASP A 184 19.30 4.55 6.14
C ASP A 184 20.28 5.18 5.16
N GLY A 185 20.77 4.41 4.18
CA GLY A 185 21.62 4.93 3.11
C GLY A 185 20.88 5.82 2.12
N GLY A 186 19.60 5.54 1.85
CA GLY A 186 18.76 6.37 1.00
C GLY A 186 18.55 7.76 1.60
N LEU A 187 18.26 7.84 2.90
CA LEU A 187 18.18 9.12 3.63
C LEU A 187 19.53 9.84 3.68
N ALA A 188 20.62 9.10 3.89
CA ALA A 188 21.97 9.68 3.86
C ALA A 188 22.30 10.27 2.48
N ALA A 189 21.88 9.60 1.41
CA ALA A 189 22.07 10.07 0.04
C ALA A 189 21.17 11.28 -0.28
N TYR A 190 19.94 11.29 0.25
CA TYR A 190 18.98 12.36 0.02
C TYR A 190 19.49 13.70 0.56
N ASN A 191 20.01 13.70 1.79
CA ASN A 191 20.58 14.90 2.42
C ASN A 191 22.04 15.18 2.02
N GLY A 192 22.89 14.15 2.02
CA GLY A 192 24.35 14.29 1.91
C GLY A 192 24.97 13.94 0.56
N GLY A 193 24.16 13.45 -0.38
CA GLY A 193 24.56 13.00 -1.71
C GLY A 193 25.01 11.54 -1.78
N GLU A 194 24.73 10.89 -2.92
CA GLU A 194 24.96 9.46 -3.17
C GLU A 194 26.41 9.03 -2.97
N ARG A 195 27.39 9.86 -3.36
CA ARG A 195 28.81 9.51 -3.26
C ARG A 195 29.22 9.19 -1.82
N ARG A 196 28.78 10.00 -0.85
CA ARG A 196 29.13 9.79 0.56
C ARG A 196 28.31 8.68 1.18
N ALA A 197 27.03 8.59 0.84
CA ALA A 197 26.19 7.48 1.29
C ALA A 197 26.76 6.13 0.84
N LYS A 198 27.16 6.01 -0.43
CA LYS A 198 27.81 4.82 -0.97
C LYS A 198 29.10 4.47 -0.23
N LEU A 199 29.99 5.45 -0.05
CA LEU A 199 31.25 5.24 0.69
C LEU A 199 31.01 4.82 2.14
N TRP A 200 30.00 5.42 2.80
CA TRP A 200 29.59 5.05 4.15
C TRP A 200 29.08 3.61 4.20
N LEU A 201 28.19 3.22 3.29
CA LEU A 201 27.67 1.86 3.20
C LEU A 201 28.74 0.81 2.92
N GLU A 202 29.72 1.12 2.07
CA GLU A 202 30.82 0.20 1.73
C GLU A 202 31.81 0.00 2.88
N LYS A 203 32.00 1.03 3.72
CA LYS A 203 33.02 1.03 4.79
C LYS A 203 32.46 0.82 6.19
N ARG A 204 31.15 0.94 6.38
CA ARG A 204 30.53 0.77 7.69
C ARG A 204 30.65 -0.68 8.14
N ASN A 205 31.28 -0.89 9.28
CA ASN A 205 31.20 -2.16 10.01
C ASN A 205 29.99 -2.17 10.97
N ASP A 206 29.53 -0.99 11.36
CA ASP A 206 28.36 -0.76 12.21
C ASP A 206 27.49 0.34 11.60
N LYS A 207 26.16 0.12 11.53
CA LYS A 207 25.19 1.10 11.06
C LYS A 207 25.13 2.35 11.95
N SER A 208 25.59 2.26 13.19
CA SER A 208 25.61 3.38 14.14
C SER A 208 26.78 4.36 13.92
N ASP A 209 27.84 3.92 13.23
CA ASP A 209 28.98 4.77 12.90
C ASP A 209 28.68 5.63 11.67
N LEU A 210 28.31 6.88 11.90
CA LEU A 210 27.96 7.84 10.85
C LEU A 210 29.12 8.78 10.48
N THR A 211 30.32 8.58 11.02
CA THR A 211 31.44 9.55 10.94
C THR A 211 31.93 9.85 9.51
N LEU A 212 31.63 8.99 8.54
CA LEU A 212 31.94 9.19 7.11
C LEU A 212 30.95 10.11 6.38
N LEU A 213 29.78 10.37 6.97
CA LEU A 213 28.76 11.28 6.45
C LEU A 213 29.06 12.74 6.85
N TRP A 214 28.43 13.71 6.18
CA TRP A 214 28.50 15.11 6.61
C TRP A 214 27.93 15.27 8.03
N GLU A 215 28.42 16.24 8.80
CA GLU A 215 27.93 16.50 10.17
C GLU A 215 26.40 16.70 10.20
N GLU A 216 25.86 17.42 9.22
CA GLU A 216 24.41 17.57 9.05
C GLU A 216 23.73 16.22 8.82
N THR A 217 24.26 15.41 7.91
CA THR A 217 23.70 14.09 7.57
C THR A 217 23.76 13.11 8.75
N GLN A 218 24.79 13.21 9.61
CA GLN A 218 24.90 12.45 10.85
C GLN A 218 23.75 12.73 11.82
N VAL A 219 23.19 13.94 11.79
CA VAL A 219 22.00 14.32 12.57
C VAL A 219 20.71 14.01 11.83
N TYR A 220 20.69 14.24 10.51
CA TYR A 220 19.53 14.07 9.63
C TYR A 220 18.98 12.64 9.67
N VAL A 221 19.81 11.63 9.41
CA VAL A 221 19.39 10.22 9.32
C VAL A 221 18.72 9.74 10.60
N PRO A 222 19.35 9.82 11.80
CA PRO A 222 18.70 9.38 13.03
C PRO A 222 17.46 10.21 13.38
N THR A 223 17.41 11.49 13.01
CA THR A 223 16.23 12.34 13.27
C THR A 223 15.02 11.86 12.48
N ILE A 224 15.17 11.57 11.18
CA ILE A 224 14.08 11.02 10.38
C ILE A 224 13.71 9.61 10.83
N LEU A 225 14.67 8.75 11.11
CA LEU A 225 14.37 7.39 11.60
C LEU A 225 13.61 7.41 12.95
N LYS A 226 13.91 8.38 13.81
CA LYS A 226 13.16 8.59 15.06
C LYS A 226 11.72 9.06 14.80
N LEU A 227 11.51 10.03 13.90
CA LEU A 227 10.17 10.48 13.50
C LEU A 227 9.38 9.35 12.83
N TYR A 228 10.04 8.58 11.97
CA TYR A 228 9.46 7.43 11.29
C TYR A 228 8.98 6.38 12.30
N ALA A 229 9.82 6.00 13.27
CA ALA A 229 9.44 5.09 14.35
C ALA A 229 8.28 5.66 15.20
N GLN A 230 8.29 6.97 15.48
CA GLN A 230 7.19 7.63 16.18
C GLN A 230 5.87 7.50 15.41
N TYR A 231 5.85 7.77 14.11
CA TYR A 231 4.63 7.67 13.29
C TYR A 231 4.17 6.22 13.11
N GLN A 232 5.08 5.26 13.02
CA GLN A 232 4.73 3.83 13.06
C GLN A 232 4.04 3.42 14.36
N SER A 233 4.49 3.98 15.49
CA SER A 233 3.93 3.68 16.82
C SER A 233 2.58 4.35 17.08
N GLN A 234 2.24 5.41 16.35
CA GLN A 234 0.90 6.02 16.38
C GLN A 234 -0.12 5.10 15.69
N LYS A 235 -0.48 3.99 16.36
CA LYS A 235 -1.64 3.15 16.04
C LYS A 235 -2.78 3.47 17.00
N ARG A 236 -3.96 3.77 16.41
CA ARG A 236 -5.31 3.83 17.01
C ARG A 236 -5.50 4.85 18.13
N ILE A 237 -6.07 5.99 17.75
CA ILE A 237 -7.22 6.51 18.50
C ILE A 237 -8.43 6.09 17.67
N LEU A 238 -9.06 4.97 18.04
CA LEU A 238 -10.43 4.66 17.63
C LEU A 238 -11.36 5.28 18.67
#